data_AF-X6G150-F1
#
_entry.id   AF-X6G150-F1
#
_cell.length_a   1.000
_cell.length_b   1.000
_cell.length_c   1.000
_cell.angle_alpha   90.00
_cell.angle_beta   90.00
_cell.angle_gamma   90.00
#
_symmetry.space_group_name_H-M   'P 1'
#
loop_
_entity.id
_entity.type
_entity.pdbx_description
1 polymer ?
#
loop_
_entity_poly.entity_id
_entity_poly.type
_entity_poly.pdbx_seq_one_letter_code
_entity_poly.pdbx_strand_id
1 'polypeptide(L)' 'MIEEDQELTQSFELESYALAFAEGQRMRLHLNTFLRL' A
#
# COMPACT_ATOMS: atom_id res chain seq x y z
N MET A 1 11.36 26.28 23.15
CA MET A 1 10.26 25.33 22.82
C MET A 1 10.93 24.20 22.08
N ILE A 2 11.00 23.03 22.70
CA ILE A 2 11.53 21.82 22.05
C ILE A 2 10.44 21.43 21.06
N GLU A 3 10.76 21.40 19.76
CA GLU A 3 9.89 20.81 18.74
C GLU A 3 9.74 19.35 19.15
N GLU A 4 8.59 19.01 19.71
CA GLU A 4 8.26 17.63 20.06
C GLU A 4 8.36 16.82 18.78
N ASP A 5 9.24 15.82 18.81
CA ASP A 5 9.41 14.78 17.79
C ASP A 5 8.06 14.05 17.66
N GLN A 6 7.19 14.61 16.81
CA GLN A 6 5.84 14.10 16.59
C GLN A 6 5.98 12.74 15.92
N GLU A 7 5.88 11.66 16.71
CA GLU A 7 5.65 10.33 16.19
C GLU A 7 4.33 10.35 15.41
N LEU A 8 4.44 10.50 14.09
CA LEU A 8 3.33 10.41 13.14
C LEU A 8 2.82 8.96 13.14
N THR A 9 1.93 8.68 14.09
CA THR A 9 1.18 7.41 14.13
C THR A 9 0.13 7.46 13.03
N GLN A 10 0.50 7.02 11.82
CA GLN A 10 -0.44 6.86 10.73
C GLN A 10 -1.25 5.58 10.95
N SER A 11 -2.52 5.76 11.28
CA SER A 11 -3.47 4.65 11.34
C SER A 11 -3.97 4.36 9.93
N PHE A 12 -3.73 3.15 9.42
CA PHE A 12 -4.32 2.68 8.17
C PHE A 12 -5.22 1.48 8.45
N GLU A 13 -6.34 1.41 7.75
CA GLU A 13 -7.14 0.18 7.75
C GLU A 13 -6.32 -0.92 7.08
N LEU A 14 -6.09 -2.02 7.81
CA LEU A 14 -5.26 -3.14 7.33
C LEU A 14 -5.71 -3.65 5.96
N GLU A 15 -7.03 -3.63 5.72
CA GLU A 15 -7.64 -4.03 4.45
C GLU A 15 -7.23 -3.09 3.31
N SER A 16 -7.30 -1.77 3.52
CA SER A 16 -6.88 -0.77 2.53
C SER A 16 -5.40 -0.91 2.17
N TYR A 17 -4.55 -1.17 3.17
CA TYR A 17 -3.11 -1.41 2.93
C TYR A 17 -2.86 -2.72 2.18
N ALA A 18 -3.51 -3.81 2.60
CA ALA A 18 -3.38 -5.11 1.94
C ALA A 18 -3.82 -5.05 0.48
N LEU A 19 -4.90 -4.31 0.19
CA LEU A 19 -5.40 -4.09 -1.16
C LEU A 19 -4.39 -3.31 -2.01
N ALA A 20 -3.92 -2.15 -1.53
CA ALA A 20 -2.95 -1.33 -2.25
C ALA A 20 -1.64 -2.08 -2.52
N PHE A 21 -1.18 -2.87 -1.55
CA PHE A 21 -0.01 -3.74 -1.73
C PHE A 21 -0.24 -4.78 -2.83
N ALA A 22 -1.36 -5.50 -2.79
CA ALA A 22 -1.69 -6.53 -3.78
C ALA A 22 -1.83 -5.94 -5.20
N GLU A 23 -2.45 -4.77 -5.34
CA GLU A 23 -2.57 -4.07 -6.62
C GLU A 23 -1.20 -3.64 -7.17
N GLY A 24 -0.33 -3.11 -6.31
CA GLY A 24 1.05 -2.79 -6.65
C GLY A 24 1.83 -4.02 -7.12
N GLN A 25 1.68 -5.17 -6.44
CA GLN A 25 2.28 -6.44 -6.87
C GLN A 25 1.75 -6.88 -8.24
N ARG A 26 0.43 -6.79 -8.44
CA ARG A 26 -0.23 -7.16 -9.69
C ARG A 26 0.30 -6.36 -10.87
N MET A 27 0.46 -5.04 -10.70
CA MET A 27 1.01 -4.16 -11.74
C MET A 27 2.49 -4.48 -12.02
N ARG A 28 3.31 -4.65 -10.98
CA ARG A 28 4.75 -4.92 -11.13
C ARG A 28 5.05 -6.23 -11.86
N LEU A 29 4.25 -7.24 -11.62
CA LEU A 29 4.35 -8.53 -12.30
C LEU A 29 3.63 -8.54 -13.66
N HIS A 30 3.11 -7.40 -14.11
CA HIS A 30 2.27 -7.25 -15.30
C HIS A 30 1.06 -8.20 -15.32
N LEU A 31 0.64 -8.72 -14.15
CA LEU A 31 -0.54 -9.59 -13.99
C LEU A 31 -1.86 -8.88 -14.34
N ASN A 32 -1.84 -7.57 -14.51
CA ASN A 32 -2.94 -6.79 -15.06
C ASN A 32 -3.11 -6.92 -16.58
N THR A 33 -2.09 -7.37 -17.33
CA THR A 33 -2.13 -7.52 -18.79
C THR A 33 -2.25 -8.96 -19.27
N PHE A 34 -2.15 -9.96 -18.37
CA PHE A 34 -2.35 -11.35 -18.75
C PHE A 34 -3.81 -11.59 -19.13
N LEU A 35 -4.03 -11.87 -20.42
CA LEU A 35 -5.27 -12.46 -20.90
C LEU A 35 -5.27 -13.93 -20.52
N ARG A 36 -6.26 -14.33 -19.71
CA ARG A 36 -6.53 -15.75 -19.47
C ARG A 36 -7.07 -16.32 -20.79
N LEU A 37 -6.34 -17.27 -21.37
CA LEU A 37 -6.81 -18.08 -22.50
C LEU A 37 -8.00 -18.94 -22.10
#